data_AF-A0A520FL64-F1
#
_entry.id   AF-A0A520FL64-F1
#
_cell.length_a   1.000
_cell.length_b   1.000
_cell.length_c   1.000
_cell.angle_alpha   90.00
_cell.angle_beta   90.00
_cell.angle_gamma   90.00
#
_symmetry.space_group_name_H-M   'P 1'
#
loop_
_entity.id
_entity.type
_entity.pdbx_description
1 polymer ?
#
loop_
_entity_poly.entity_id
_entity_poly.type
_entity_poly.pdbx_seq_one_letter_code
_entity_poly.pdbx_strand_id
1 'polypeptide(L)' 'MTNSTVHEQLLHDVQDRTTEMRRWLDTDNNSETLMAHLHDEPVDLTWLRTYQRLNRDLMSAVGNAQEQLPRRR' A
#
# COMPACT_ATOMS: atom_id res chain seq x y z
N MET A 1 -25.85 -1.66 15.34
CA MET A 1 -24.68 -0.79 15.63
C MET A 1 -23.40 -1.52 15.21
N THR A 2 -23.21 -1.80 13.91
CA THR A 2 -22.11 -2.67 13.43
C THR A 2 -21.39 -2.12 12.19
N ASN A 3 -22.06 -1.30 11.38
CA ASN A 3 -21.48 -0.81 10.12
C ASN A 3 -20.40 0.27 10.31
N SER A 4 -20.47 1.09 11.38
CA SER A 4 -19.44 2.11 11.65
C SER A 4 -18.08 1.49 12.01
N THR A 5 -18.08 0.40 12.78
CA THR A 5 -16.85 -0.26 13.22
C THR A 5 -16.13 -0.97 12.07
N VAL A 6 -16.87 -1.60 11.16
CA VAL A 6 -16.28 -2.23 9.97
C VAL A 6 -15.67 -1.17 9.05
N HIS A 7 -16.35 -0.03 8.88
CA HIS A 7 -15.82 1.07 8.10
C HIS A 7 -14.52 1.64 8.69
N GLU A 8 -14.49 1.89 10.00
CA GLU A 8 -13.31 2.37 10.71
C GLU A 8 -12.14 1.39 10.61
N GLN A 9 -12.40 0.08 10.72
CA GLN A 9 -11.38 -0.97 10.56
C GLN A 9 -10.79 -0.98 9.15
N LEU A 10 -11.62 -0.90 8.11
CA LEU A 10 -11.14 -0.89 6.72
C LEU A 10 -10.29 0.35 6.42
N LEU A 11 -10.65 1.52 6.96
CA LEU A 11 -9.83 2.71 6.83
C LEU A 11 -8.51 2.59 7.59
N HIS A 12 -8.53 2.00 8.79
CA HIS A 12 -7.34 1.73 9.58
C HIS A 12 -6.38 0.80 8.83
N ASP A 13 -6.89 -0.27 8.22
CA ASP A 13 -6.09 -1.20 7.42
C ASP A 13 -5.39 -0.47 6.25
N VAL A 14 -6.10 0.43 5.56
CA VAL A 14 -5.49 1.25 4.50
C VAL A 14 -4.39 2.16 5.06
N GLN A 15 -4.62 2.78 6.22
CA GLN A 15 -3.65 3.64 6.89
C GLN A 15 -2.39 2.88 7.31
N ASP A 16 -2.56 1.68 7.86
CA ASP A 16 -1.45 0.81 8.27
C ASP A 16 -0.60 0.42 7.07
N ARG A 17 -1.21 -0.05 5.97
CA ARG A 17 -0.48 -0.43 4.76
C ARG A 17 0.20 0.75 4.07
N THR A 18 -0.45 1.92 4.10
CA THR A 18 0.17 3.16 3.60
C THR A 18 1.40 3.54 4.43
N THR A 19 1.29 3.43 5.75
CA THR A 19 2.39 3.73 6.67
C THR A 19 3.54 2.74 6.51
N GLU A 20 3.23 1.45 6.33
CA GLU A 20 4.22 0.41 6.07
C GLU A 20 5.00 0.68 4.78
N MET A 21 4.31 0.96 3.67
CA MET A 21 4.94 1.33 2.40
C MET A 21 5.81 2.58 2.55
N ARG A 22 5.30 3.63 3.21
CA ARG A 22 6.05 4.88 3.42
C ARG A 22 7.34 4.62 4.20
N ARG A 23 7.25 3.92 5.34
CA ARG A 23 8.43 3.59 6.17
C ARG A 23 9.46 2.78 5.40
N TRP A 24 9.01 1.85 4.57
CA TRP A 24 9.91 1.06 3.75
C TRP A 24 10.63 1.92 2.69
N LEU A 25 9.91 2.83 2.02
CA LEU A 25 10.50 3.79 1.07
C LEU A 25 11.47 4.78 1.73
N ASP A 26 11.20 5.17 2.97
CA ASP A 26 12.06 6.04 3.79
C ASP A 26 13.35 5.33 4.29
N THR A 27 13.45 4.00 4.11
CA THR A 27 14.62 3.22 4.55
C THR A 27 15.64 3.08 3.42
N ASP A 28 16.92 3.27 3.77
CA ASP A 28 18.06 3.15 2.85
C ASP A 28 17.85 3.94 1.54
N ASN A 29 18.18 3.35 0.40
CA ASN A 29 18.00 3.94 -0.92
C ASN A 29 16.71 3.47 -1.61
N ASN A 30 15.70 3.02 -0.86
CA ASN A 30 14.50 2.43 -1.46
C ASN A 30 13.70 3.42 -2.30
N SER A 31 13.65 4.70 -1.89
CA SER A 31 13.03 5.76 -2.69
C SER A 31 13.75 6.00 -4.01
N GLU A 32 15.08 6.05 -4.02
CA GLU A 32 15.88 6.19 -5.25
C GLU A 32 15.74 4.96 -6.14
N THR A 33 15.74 3.77 -5.55
CA THR A 33 15.56 2.50 -6.27
C THR A 33 14.16 2.40 -6.88
N LEU A 34 13.13 2.95 -6.23
CA LEU A 34 11.80 3.09 -6.82
C LEU A 34 11.83 4.00 -8.04
N MET A 35 12.50 5.16 -7.96
CA MET A 35 12.63 6.05 -9.12
C MET A 35 13.33 5.36 -10.29
N ALA A 36 14.42 4.63 -10.03
CA ALA A 36 15.11 3.84 -11.05
C ALA A 36 14.18 2.77 -11.68
N HIS A 37 13.45 2.02 -10.84
CA HIS A 37 12.49 1.02 -11.32
C HIS A 37 11.40 1.64 -12.22
N LEU A 38 10.88 2.82 -11.86
CA LEU A 38 9.88 3.54 -12.66
C LEU A 38 10.44 4.10 -13.98
N HIS A 39 11.76 4.21 -14.09
CA HIS A 39 12.48 4.55 -15.33
C HIS A 39 12.90 3.31 -16.14
N ASP A 40 12.33 2.14 -15.84
CA ASP A 40 12.65 0.85 -16.46
C ASP A 40 14.13 0.42 -16.27
N GLU A 41 14.81 0.96 -15.26
CA GLU A 41 16.16 0.53 -14.89
C GLU A 41 16.12 -0.80 -14.10
N PRO A 42 17.14 -1.66 -14.28
CA PRO A 42 17.22 -2.90 -13.54
C PRO A 42 17.46 -2.61 -12.05
N VAL A 43 16.67 -3.26 -11.20
CA VAL A 43 16.77 -3.19 -9.73
C VAL A 43 16.99 -4.56 -9.14
N ASP A 44 17.48 -4.61 -7.90
CA ASP A 44 17.67 -5.87 -7.19
C ASP A 44 16.35 -6.65 -7.04
N LEU A 45 16.43 -7.98 -7.19
CA LEU A 45 15.25 -8.85 -7.16
C LEU A 45 14.62 -8.92 -5.76
N THR A 46 15.43 -8.83 -4.71
CA THR A 46 14.94 -8.83 -3.31
C THR A 46 14.21 -7.54 -3.02
N TRP A 47 14.75 -6.41 -3.49
CA TRP A 47 14.07 -5.12 -3.46
C TRP A 47 12.72 -5.19 -4.19
N LEU A 48 12.71 -5.68 -5.43
CA LEU A 48 11.51 -5.76 -6.27
C LEU A 48 10.41 -6.62 -5.62
N ARG A 49 10.77 -7.78 -5.07
CA ARG A 49 9.82 -8.66 -4.36
C ARG A 49 9.19 -7.97 -3.16
N THR A 50 9.97 -7.19 -2.42
CA THR A 50 9.48 -6.47 -1.24
C THR A 50 8.53 -5.35 -1.64
N TYR A 51 8.91 -4.55 -2.66
CA TYR A 51 8.03 -3.54 -3.23
C TYR A 51 6.70 -4.13 -3.72
N GLN A 52 6.75 -5.19 -4.53
CA GLN A 52 5.56 -5.84 -5.07
C GLN A 52 4.62 -6.37 -3.98
N ARG A 53 5.18 -6.93 -2.91
CA ARG A 53 4.39 -7.39 -1.76
C ARG A 53 3.67 -6.21 -1.11
N LEU A 54 4.40 -5.16 -0.74
CA LEU A 54 3.83 -3.98 -0.08
C LEU A 54 2.78 -3.29 -0.95
N ASN A 55 3.05 -3.18 -2.26
CA ASN A 55 2.12 -2.58 -3.21
C ASN A 55 0.83 -3.40 -3.33
N ARG A 56 0.93 -4.73 -3.45
CA ARG A 56 -0.24 -5.61 -3.50
C ARG A 56 -1.06 -5.53 -2.22
N ASP A 57 -0.40 -5.54 -1.06
CA ASP A 57 -1.09 -5.53 0.23
C ASP A 57 -1.83 -4.18 0.44
N LEU A 58 -1.23 -3.06 0.02
CA LEU A 58 -1.89 -1.75 0.00
C LEU A 58 -3.08 -1.71 -0.97
N MET A 59 -2.90 -2.17 -2.22
CA MET A 59 -3.98 -2.18 -3.21
C MET A 59 -5.15 -3.06 -2.80
N SER A 60 -4.88 -4.19 -2.13
CA SER A 60 -5.91 -5.05 -1.56
C SER A 60 -6.71 -4.35 -0.46
N ALA A 61 -6.04 -3.67 0.48
CA ALA A 61 -6.71 -2.90 1.53
C ALA A 61 -7.60 -1.78 0.95
N VAL A 62 -7.09 -1.05 -0.05
CA VAL A 62 -7.86 0.00 -0.75
C VAL A 62 -9.07 -0.58 -1.46
N GLY A 63 -8.90 -1.71 -2.17
CA GLY A 63 -10.01 -2.42 -2.83
C GLY A 63 -11.10 -2.82 -1.85
N ASN A 64 -10.72 -3.46 -0.74
CA ASN A 64 -11.66 -3.86 0.32
C ASN A 64 -12.42 -2.65 0.90
N ALA A 65 -11.73 -1.54 1.14
CA ALA A 65 -12.34 -0.31 1.62
C ALA A 65 -13.32 0.26 0.58
N GLN A 66 -12.96 0.29 -0.70
CA GLN A 66 -13.80 0.81 -1.79
C GLN A 66 -15.05 -0.03 -2.05
N GLU A 67 -14.95 -1.35 -1.95
CA GLU A 67 -16.09 -2.27 -2.16
C GLU A 67 -17.13 -2.17 -1.04
N GLN A 68 -16.69 -1.98 0.20
CA GLN A 68 -17.58 -1.94 1.36
C GLN A 68 -18.04 -0.52 1.75
N LEU A 69 -17.38 0.52 1.23
CA LEU A 69 -17.85 1.89 1.35
C LEU A 69 -18.99 2.15 0.35
N PRO A 70 -20.21 2.46 0.82
CA PRO A 70 -21.26 2.86 -0.11
C PRO A 70 -20.79 4.11 -0.85
N ARG A 71 -20.79 4.05 -2.20
CA ARG A 71 -20.64 5.24 -3.04
C ARG A 71 -21.71 6.24 -2.61
N ARG A 72 -21.33 7.29 -1.88
CA ARG A 72 -22.21 8.43 -1.62
C ARG A 72 -22.49 9.07 -2.98
N ARG A 73 -23.67 8.77 -3.55
CA ARG A 73 -24.29 9.46 -4.66
C ARG A 73 -25.41 10.33 -4.12
#